data_AF-A0A7S4M1N0-F1
#
_entry.id   AF-A0A7S4M1N0-F1
#
_cell.length_a   1.000
_cell.length_b   1.000
_cell.length_c   1.000
_cell.angle_alpha   90.00
_cell.angle_beta   90.00
_cell.angle_gamma   90.00
#
_symmetry.space_group_name_H-M   'P 1'
#
loop_
_entity.id
_entity.type
_entity.pdbx_description
1 polymer ?
#
loop_
_entity_poly.entity_id
_entity_poly.type
_entity_poly.pdbx_seq_one_letter_code
_entity_poly.pdbx_strand_id
1 'polypeptide(L)'
;MALTLHRQQRASFPERLLNPAAPARALSSCGSLNRGSLDMTVSPPPAGMAAALFLEVGVGTDQHGQDLTKACVRAVKDAISFNSIPSLNSLVPGGRDNIILRLQLAVPFKGGEPPPVNLDEVCAAIPYGTILPVEIMHGGARFESMCAVPSLGDTSDSWVVAIACVTVGY
;
A
#
# COMPACT_ATOMS: atom_id res chain seq x y z
N MET A 1 42.04 -18.47 37.57
CA MET A 1 41.27 -18.81 36.35
C MET A 1 40.68 -17.52 35.82
N ALA A 2 41.40 -16.84 34.95
CA ALA A 2 41.09 -15.48 34.46
C ALA A 2 40.22 -15.57 33.19
N LEU A 3 39.09 -14.87 33.17
CA LEU A 3 38.23 -14.73 32.00
C LEU A 3 38.57 -13.41 31.30
N THR A 4 39.25 -13.53 30.17
CA THR A 4 39.66 -12.41 29.30
C THR A 4 38.46 -11.90 28.49
N LEU A 5 37.95 -10.72 28.84
CA LEU A 5 36.96 -9.97 28.05
C LEU A 5 37.58 -9.53 26.72
N HIS A 6 37.11 -10.09 25.61
CA HIS A 6 37.47 -9.66 24.26
C HIS A 6 36.79 -8.32 23.95
N ARG A 7 37.60 -7.26 23.86
CA ARG A 7 37.22 -5.93 23.42
C ARG A 7 36.96 -5.98 21.91
N GLN A 8 35.71 -5.90 21.47
CA GLN A 8 35.37 -5.73 20.05
C GLN A 8 36.08 -4.49 19.49
N GLN A 9 36.89 -4.69 18.45
CA GLN A 9 37.49 -3.60 17.70
C GLN A 9 36.38 -2.88 16.91
N ARG A 10 36.21 -1.58 17.14
CA ARG A 10 35.41 -0.72 16.26
C ARG A 10 36.07 -0.71 14.89
N ALA A 11 35.36 -1.16 13.86
CA ALA A 11 35.76 -0.93 12.48
C ALA A 11 35.81 0.59 12.22
N SER A 12 37.00 1.10 11.88
CA SER A 12 37.19 2.48 11.44
C SER A 12 36.58 2.63 10.05
N PHE A 13 35.46 3.35 9.95
CA PHE A 13 34.96 3.84 8.66
C PHE A 13 35.97 4.83 8.08
N PRO A 14 36.35 4.73 6.80
CA PRO A 14 37.16 5.77 6.18
C PRO A 14 36.32 7.05 6.09
N GLU A 15 36.82 8.14 6.67
CA GLU A 15 36.31 9.48 6.40
C GLU A 15 36.38 9.73 4.90
N ARG A 16 35.24 9.64 4.24
CA ARG A 16 35.09 10.11 2.86
C ARG A 16 35.29 11.63 2.93
N LEU A 17 36.45 12.10 2.47
CA LEU A 17 36.74 13.52 2.30
C LEU A 17 35.53 14.21 1.65
N LEU A 18 34.83 15.03 2.44
CA LEU A 18 33.94 16.04 1.93
C LEU A 18 34.82 16.99 1.11
N ASN A 19 34.74 16.90 -0.22
CA ASN A 19 35.35 17.87 -1.11
C ASN A 19 34.54 19.17 -1.00
N PRO A 20 35.08 20.27 -0.43
CA PRO A 20 34.34 21.51 -0.25
C PRO A 20 34.14 22.30 -1.57
N ALA A 21 34.62 21.78 -2.71
CA ALA A 21 34.54 22.43 -4.01
C ALA A 21 33.51 21.82 -4.98
N ALA A 22 32.66 20.88 -4.54
CA ALA A 22 31.53 20.46 -5.37
C ALA A 22 30.46 21.59 -5.38
N PRO A 23 30.05 22.11 -6.56
CA PRO A 23 29.03 23.13 -6.60
C PRO A 23 27.75 22.58 -5.97
N ALA A 24 27.21 23.29 -4.99
CA ALA A 24 25.90 23.00 -4.44
C ALA A 24 24.90 22.96 -5.60
N ARG A 25 24.43 21.76 -5.97
CA ARG A 25 23.31 21.63 -6.90
C ARG A 25 22.17 22.40 -6.26
N ALA A 26 21.77 23.50 -6.89
CA ALA A 26 20.64 24.30 -6.45
C ALA A 26 19.47 23.33 -6.22
N LEU A 27 18.97 23.28 -4.98
CA LEU A 27 17.66 22.73 -4.70
C LEU A 27 16.70 23.57 -5.55
N SER A 28 16.33 23.06 -6.72
CA SER A 28 15.28 23.65 -7.54
C SER A 28 14.08 23.80 -6.62
N SER A 29 13.64 25.04 -6.41
CA SER A 29 12.52 25.39 -5.56
C SER A 29 11.41 24.35 -5.74
N CYS A 30 11.04 23.66 -4.66
CA CYS A 30 9.82 22.86 -4.63
C CYS A 30 8.70 23.75 -5.19
N GLY A 31 8.25 23.44 -6.41
CA GLY A 31 7.37 24.32 -7.16
C GLY A 31 6.16 24.68 -6.32
N SER A 32 5.77 25.96 -6.34
CA SER A 32 4.53 26.43 -5.72
C SER A 32 3.37 25.59 -6.26
N LEU A 33 2.89 24.64 -5.45
CA LEU A 33 1.76 23.81 -5.80
C LEU A 33 0.53 24.73 -5.93
N ASN A 34 -0.07 24.72 -7.13
CA ASN A 34 -1.35 25.35 -7.36
C ASN A 34 -2.36 24.69 -6.40
N ARG A 35 -2.86 25.43 -5.41
CA ARG A 35 -3.99 25.00 -4.57
C ARG A 35 -5.26 25.09 -5.40
N GLY A 36 -5.39 24.23 -6.41
CA GLY A 36 -6.72 23.81 -6.82
C GLY A 36 -7.44 23.28 -5.59
N SER A 37 -8.71 23.63 -5.41
CA SER A 37 -9.54 23.09 -4.33
C SER A 37 -9.36 21.58 -4.31
N LEU A 38 -8.73 21.06 -3.26
CA LEU A 38 -8.63 19.63 -3.02
C LEU A 38 -10.07 19.16 -2.78
N ASP A 39 -10.71 18.65 -3.83
CA ASP A 39 -11.98 17.94 -3.73
C ASP A 39 -11.68 16.59 -3.03
N MET A 40 -11.58 16.65 -1.71
CA MET A 40 -11.41 15.51 -0.80
C MET A 40 -12.78 14.93 -0.45
N THR A 41 -13.63 14.70 -1.44
CA THR A 41 -14.95 14.09 -1.20
C THR A 41 -14.77 12.65 -0.73
N VAL A 42 -15.19 12.39 0.51
CA VAL A 42 -15.26 11.04 1.07
C VAL A 42 -16.59 10.44 0.62
N SER A 43 -16.55 9.26 -0.01
CA SER A 43 -17.77 8.55 -0.38
C SER A 43 -18.54 8.14 0.89
N PRO A 44 -19.87 8.31 0.91
CA PRO A 44 -20.70 8.00 2.08
C PRO A 44 -20.55 6.52 2.48
N PRO A 45 -20.88 6.16 3.74
CA PRO A 45 -20.92 4.76 4.15
C PRO A 45 -21.80 3.94 3.19
N PRO A 46 -21.34 2.75 2.76
CA PRO A 46 -22.06 1.96 1.79
C PRO A 46 -23.36 1.42 2.39
N ALA A 47 -24.39 1.30 1.55
CA ALA A 47 -25.62 0.61 1.93
C ALA A 47 -25.28 -0.84 2.30
N GLY A 48 -25.84 -1.32 3.41
CA GLY A 48 -25.63 -2.68 3.91
C GLY A 48 -24.64 -2.78 5.08
N MET A 49 -23.87 -1.74 5.42
CA MET A 49 -23.06 -1.72 6.64
C MET A 49 -23.73 -0.82 7.70
N ALA A 50 -24.29 -1.43 8.74
CA ALA A 50 -24.91 -0.72 9.86
C ALA A 50 -23.88 -0.05 10.77
N ALA A 51 -22.73 -0.68 11.00
CA ALA A 51 -21.65 -0.13 11.83
C ALA A 51 -20.26 -0.52 11.32
N ALA A 52 -19.34 0.44 11.31
CA ALA A 52 -17.91 0.18 11.12
C ALA A 52 -17.25 -0.09 12.48
N LEU A 53 -16.43 -1.14 12.54
CA LEU A 53 -15.71 -1.55 13.73
C LEU A 53 -14.27 -1.03 13.73
N PHE A 54 -13.56 -1.22 12.62
CA PHE A 54 -12.16 -0.80 12.45
C PHE A 54 -11.81 -0.72 10.96
N LEU A 55 -10.72 -0.01 10.68
CA LEU A 55 -10.19 0.19 9.34
C LEU A 55 -8.77 -0.34 9.32
N GLU A 56 -8.45 -1.11 8.30
CA GLU A 56 -7.13 -1.70 8.08
C GLU A 56 -6.59 -1.19 6.76
N VAL A 57 -5.38 -0.66 6.77
CA VAL A 57 -4.77 -0.07 5.58
C VAL A 57 -3.48 -0.81 5.27
N GLY A 58 -3.27 -1.12 4.00
CA GLY A 58 -2.09 -1.81 3.51
C GLY A 58 -1.59 -1.24 2.21
N VAL A 59 -0.32 -1.52 1.93
CA VAL A 59 0.37 -1.10 0.71
C VAL A 59 0.89 -2.33 -0.02
N GLY A 60 0.73 -2.34 -1.33
CA GLY A 60 1.19 -3.41 -2.19
C GLY A 60 1.84 -2.87 -3.43
N THR A 61 2.80 -3.62 -3.98
CA THR A 61 3.55 -3.16 -5.14
C THR A 61 3.75 -4.25 -6.17
N ASP A 62 3.88 -3.85 -7.43
CA ASP A 62 4.47 -4.69 -8.47
C ASP A 62 5.69 -4.00 -9.07
N GLN A 63 6.86 -4.53 -8.71
CA GLN A 63 8.19 -3.99 -9.04
C GLN A 63 8.53 -4.00 -10.52
N HIS A 64 7.79 -4.80 -11.30
CA HIS A 64 7.92 -4.88 -12.74
C HIS A 64 6.96 -3.92 -13.47
N GLY A 65 6.02 -3.30 -12.74
CA GLY A 65 5.13 -2.24 -13.21
C GLY A 65 4.08 -2.66 -14.23
N GLN A 66 3.86 -3.97 -14.33
CA GLN A 66 3.08 -4.61 -15.39
C GLN A 66 1.81 -5.29 -14.86
N ASP A 67 1.74 -5.54 -13.55
CA ASP A 67 0.63 -6.26 -12.92
C ASP A 67 0.04 -5.47 -11.76
N LEU A 68 -1.01 -4.69 -12.06
CA LEU A 68 -1.72 -3.92 -11.05
C LEU A 68 -2.55 -4.81 -10.12
N THR A 69 -3.09 -5.93 -10.62
CA THR A 69 -3.80 -6.91 -9.80
C THR A 69 -2.92 -7.42 -8.68
N LYS A 70 -1.69 -7.85 -9.00
CA LYS A 70 -0.71 -8.30 -8.01
C LYS A 70 -0.38 -7.23 -6.98
N ALA A 71 -0.27 -5.96 -7.38
CA ALA A 71 -0.09 -4.86 -6.45
C ALA A 71 -1.30 -4.72 -5.50
N CYS A 72 -2.53 -4.80 -6.01
CA CYS A 72 -3.75 -4.76 -5.20
C CYS A 72 -3.87 -5.97 -4.25
N VAL A 73 -3.62 -7.19 -4.72
CA VAL A 73 -3.60 -8.41 -3.88
C VAL A 73 -2.60 -8.27 -2.74
N ARG A 74 -1.41 -7.74 -3.03
CA ARG A 74 -0.39 -7.46 -2.00
C ARG A 74 -0.87 -6.41 -1.00
N ALA A 75 -1.52 -5.34 -1.46
CA ALA A 75 -2.02 -4.29 -0.59
C ALA A 75 -3.12 -4.80 0.37
N VAL A 76 -4.02 -5.65 -0.14
CA VAL A 76 -5.06 -6.27 0.67
C VAL A 76 -4.47 -7.24 1.69
N LYS A 77 -3.51 -8.08 1.27
CA LYS A 77 -2.81 -8.98 2.21
C LYS A 77 -2.08 -8.18 3.29
N ASP A 78 -1.37 -7.13 2.91
CA ASP A 78 -0.67 -6.25 3.85
C ASP A 78 -1.63 -5.65 4.88
N ALA A 79 -2.80 -5.16 4.44
CA ALA A 79 -3.80 -4.56 5.30
C ALA A 79 -4.27 -5.51 6.42
N ILE A 80 -4.54 -6.79 6.09
CA ILE A 80 -5.18 -7.73 7.02
C ILE A 80 -4.20 -8.64 7.78
N SER A 81 -2.91 -8.68 7.39
CA SER A 81 -1.97 -9.70 7.89
C SER A 81 -1.53 -9.52 9.35
N PHE A 82 -1.59 -8.31 9.89
CA PHE A 82 -1.05 -7.98 11.21
C PHE A 82 -2.09 -7.68 12.28
N ASN A 83 -3.37 -7.85 11.96
CA ASN A 83 -4.48 -7.61 12.87
C ASN A 83 -5.10 -8.94 13.31
N SER A 84 -5.58 -8.99 14.55
CA SER A 84 -6.27 -10.15 15.10
C SER A 84 -7.37 -9.71 16.03
N ILE A 85 -8.58 -10.19 15.79
CA ILE A 85 -9.76 -9.86 16.59
C ILE A 85 -10.46 -11.16 16.97
N PRO A 86 -9.97 -11.83 18.02
CA PRO A 86 -10.51 -13.11 18.46
C PRO A 86 -11.97 -13.00 18.94
N SER A 87 -12.41 -11.80 19.34
CA SER A 87 -13.74 -11.52 19.86
C SER A 87 -14.80 -11.20 18.80
N LEU A 88 -14.51 -11.37 17.50
CA LEU A 88 -15.45 -11.04 16.41
C LEU A 88 -16.84 -11.65 16.59
N ASN A 89 -16.94 -12.91 17.03
CA ASN A 89 -18.22 -13.58 17.26
C ASN A 89 -19.10 -12.90 18.31
N SER A 90 -18.50 -12.23 19.30
CA SER A 90 -19.24 -11.53 20.36
C SER A 90 -19.49 -10.06 20.01
N LEU A 91 -18.62 -9.47 19.17
CA LEU A 91 -18.68 -8.06 18.79
C LEU A 91 -19.73 -7.80 17.69
N VAL A 92 -19.95 -8.77 16.80
CA VAL A 92 -20.86 -8.67 15.66
C VAL A 92 -22.21 -9.33 16.02
N PRO A 93 -23.34 -8.61 15.92
CA PRO A 93 -24.66 -9.21 16.02
C PRO A 93 -24.86 -10.32 14.99
N GLY A 94 -25.15 -11.54 15.46
CA GLY A 94 -25.25 -12.74 14.60
C GLY A 94 -23.91 -13.40 14.28
N GLY A 95 -22.81 -12.95 14.90
CA GLY A 95 -21.51 -13.60 14.83
C GLY A 95 -20.69 -13.27 13.58
N ARG A 96 -19.58 -14.00 13.40
CA ARG A 96 -18.59 -13.76 12.34
C ARG A 96 -19.19 -13.83 10.92
N ASP A 97 -20.26 -14.58 10.71
CA ASP A 97 -20.89 -14.74 9.39
C ASP A 97 -21.57 -13.46 8.91
N ASN A 98 -21.90 -12.54 9.83
CA ASN A 98 -22.50 -11.25 9.52
C ASN A 98 -21.45 -10.14 9.29
N ILE A 99 -20.17 -10.47 9.23
CA ILE A 99 -19.13 -9.48 8.90
C ILE A 99 -19.31 -9.02 7.45
N ILE A 100 -19.31 -7.70 7.29
CA ILE A 100 -19.36 -7.01 6.02
C ILE A 100 -18.07 -6.21 5.84
N LEU A 101 -17.49 -6.30 4.64
CA LEU A 101 -16.24 -5.67 4.29
C LEU A 101 -16.46 -4.64 3.19
N ARG A 102 -16.02 -3.40 3.42
CA ARG A 102 -15.89 -2.39 2.37
C ARG A 102 -14.44 -2.36 1.95
N LEU A 103 -14.18 -2.67 0.68
CA LEU A 103 -12.83 -2.64 0.11
C LEU A 103 -12.68 -1.43 -0.82
N GLN A 104 -11.75 -0.55 -0.48
CA GLN A 104 -11.35 0.59 -1.30
C GLN A 104 -9.90 0.41 -1.76
N LEU A 105 -9.67 0.49 -3.07
CA LEU A 105 -8.36 0.37 -3.69
C LEU A 105 -7.98 1.69 -4.34
N ALA A 106 -6.88 2.29 -3.89
CA ALA A 106 -6.29 3.46 -4.53
C ALA A 106 -5.11 3.02 -5.40
N VAL A 107 -5.24 3.26 -6.71
CA VAL A 107 -4.28 2.79 -7.72
C VAL A 107 -3.91 3.91 -8.71
N PRO A 108 -2.70 3.88 -9.30
CA PRO A 108 -2.25 4.94 -10.20
C PRO A 108 -2.93 4.81 -11.58
N PHE A 109 -3.62 5.86 -12.01
CA PHE A 109 -4.12 6.01 -13.37
C PHE A 109 -4.31 7.50 -13.71
N LYS A 110 -4.78 7.83 -14.90
CA LYS A 110 -5.08 9.22 -15.28
C LYS A 110 -6.48 9.29 -15.87
N GLY A 111 -7.27 10.27 -15.46
CA GLY A 111 -8.61 10.51 -16.02
C GLY A 111 -9.64 9.48 -15.55
N GLY A 112 -10.70 9.32 -16.36
CA GLY A 112 -11.99 8.71 -16.02
C GLY A 112 -11.95 7.33 -15.34
N GLU A 113 -12.02 6.26 -16.13
CA GLU A 113 -12.23 4.91 -15.59
C GLU A 113 -10.92 4.27 -15.09
N PRO A 114 -10.98 3.49 -13.99
CA PRO A 114 -9.84 2.77 -13.47
C PRO A 114 -9.35 1.70 -14.46
N PRO A 115 -8.04 1.40 -14.47
CA PRO A 115 -7.47 0.32 -15.27
C PRO A 115 -8.04 -1.04 -14.84
N PRO A 116 -8.00 -2.06 -15.73
CA PRO A 116 -8.49 -3.38 -15.39
C PRO A 116 -7.69 -3.98 -14.24
N VAL A 117 -8.41 -4.44 -13.21
CA VAL A 117 -7.90 -5.18 -12.06
C VAL A 117 -8.75 -6.44 -11.94
N ASN A 118 -8.12 -7.60 -11.76
CA ASN A 118 -8.85 -8.85 -11.51
C ASN A 118 -9.36 -8.84 -10.07
N LEU A 119 -10.60 -8.37 -9.89
CA LEU A 119 -11.22 -8.24 -8.58
C LEU A 119 -11.48 -9.58 -7.91
N ASP A 120 -11.70 -10.65 -8.66
CA ASP A 120 -11.88 -11.99 -8.09
C ASP A 120 -10.60 -12.44 -7.37
N GLU A 121 -9.43 -12.18 -7.97
CA GLU A 121 -8.13 -12.49 -7.37
C GLU A 121 -7.84 -11.62 -6.13
N VAL A 122 -8.21 -10.34 -6.18
CA VAL A 122 -8.07 -9.43 -5.03
C VAL A 122 -8.97 -9.89 -3.87
N CYS A 123 -10.24 -10.18 -4.14
CA CYS A 123 -11.19 -10.65 -3.14
C CYS A 123 -10.81 -12.01 -2.56
N ALA A 124 -10.24 -12.91 -3.36
CA ALA A 124 -9.75 -14.21 -2.91
C ALA A 124 -8.61 -14.12 -1.87
N ALA A 125 -7.95 -12.97 -1.74
CA ALA A 125 -6.95 -12.74 -0.70
C ALA A 125 -7.56 -12.56 0.71
N ILE A 126 -8.87 -12.29 0.80
CA ILE A 126 -9.59 -12.04 2.04
C ILE A 126 -10.23 -13.35 2.51
N PRO A 127 -9.92 -13.85 3.72
CA PRO A 127 -10.33 -15.19 4.14
C PRO A 127 -11.74 -15.28 4.76
N TYR A 128 -12.48 -14.19 4.90
CA TYR A 128 -13.78 -14.16 5.59
C TYR A 128 -14.61 -12.93 5.24
N GLY A 129 -15.88 -12.94 5.68
CA GLY A 129 -16.79 -11.82 5.54
C GLY A 129 -17.41 -11.71 4.16
N THR A 130 -18.48 -10.92 4.06
CA THR A 130 -19.12 -10.57 2.80
C THR A 130 -18.50 -9.28 2.27
N ILE A 131 -17.85 -9.35 1.12
CA ILE A 131 -17.20 -8.20 0.48
C ILE A 131 -18.24 -7.45 -0.35
N LEU A 132 -18.46 -6.18 -0.04
CA LEU A 132 -19.26 -5.27 -0.87
C LEU A 132 -18.55 -4.98 -2.20
N PRO A 133 -19.25 -4.44 -3.21
CA PRO A 133 -18.61 -4.07 -4.47
C PRO A 133 -17.35 -3.24 -4.26
N VAL A 134 -16.24 -3.68 -4.86
CA VAL A 134 -14.92 -3.07 -4.67
C VAL A 134 -14.91 -1.68 -5.31
N GLU A 135 -14.50 -0.69 -4.52
CA GLU A 135 -14.34 0.68 -4.99
C GLU A 135 -12.89 0.90 -5.44
N ILE A 136 -12.69 1.25 -6.72
CA ILE A 136 -11.38 1.63 -7.23
C ILE A 136 -11.36 3.15 -7.44
N MET A 137 -10.33 3.81 -6.88
CA MET A 137 -10.13 5.25 -7.00
C MET A 137 -8.72 5.59 -7.43
N HIS A 138 -8.57 6.79 -8.00
CA HIS A 138 -7.25 7.31 -8.36
C HIS A 138 -6.43 7.58 -7.09
N GLY A 139 -5.23 7.04 -7.03
CA GLY A 139 -4.28 7.26 -5.96
C GLY A 139 -3.05 6.38 -6.13
N GLY A 140 -2.51 5.84 -5.03
CA GLY A 140 -1.29 5.04 -5.08
C GLY A 140 -0.13 5.81 -5.73
N ALA A 141 0.75 5.10 -6.44
CA ALA A 141 1.82 5.74 -7.21
C ALA A 141 2.35 4.85 -8.33
N ARG A 142 2.88 5.48 -9.38
CA ARG A 142 3.72 4.84 -10.38
C ARG A 142 5.08 5.52 -10.37
N PHE A 143 6.13 4.76 -10.16
CA PHE A 143 7.51 5.21 -10.15
C PHE A 143 8.27 4.59 -11.33
N GLU A 144 9.41 5.19 -11.62
CA GLU A 144 10.43 4.63 -12.49
C GLU A 144 11.43 3.85 -11.60
N SER A 145 11.64 2.57 -11.90
CA SER A 145 12.63 1.70 -11.26
C SER A 145 14.06 2.00 -11.72
N MET A 146 14.24 2.86 -12.74
CA MET A 146 15.50 3.22 -13.41
C MET A 146 16.18 2.06 -14.16
N CYS A 147 15.67 0.83 -14.06
CA CYS A 147 16.27 -0.35 -14.64
C CYS A 147 15.19 -1.40 -14.91
N ALA A 148 15.01 -1.75 -16.19
CA ALA A 148 14.28 -2.94 -16.60
C ALA A 148 15.24 -4.13 -16.67
N VAL A 149 14.79 -5.30 -16.22
CA VAL A 149 15.53 -6.56 -16.28
C VAL A 149 14.80 -7.53 -17.22
N PRO A 150 15.11 -7.53 -18.55
CA PRO A 150 14.40 -8.36 -19.52
C PRO A 150 14.43 -9.86 -19.23
N SER A 151 15.48 -10.35 -18.58
CA SER A 151 15.58 -11.75 -18.17
C SER A 151 14.58 -12.16 -17.10
N LEU A 152 13.97 -11.20 -16.39
CA LEU A 152 12.86 -11.40 -15.46
C LEU A 152 11.49 -11.10 -16.08
N GLY A 153 11.44 -10.80 -17.39
CA GLY A 153 10.21 -10.48 -18.10
C GLY A 153 9.80 -9.01 -18.05
N ASP A 154 10.73 -8.10 -17.73
CA ASP A 154 10.42 -6.67 -17.71
C ASP A 154 10.20 -6.11 -19.12
N THR A 155 9.04 -5.48 -19.34
CA THR A 155 8.73 -4.72 -20.57
C THR A 155 8.85 -3.20 -20.39
N SER A 156 9.01 -2.75 -19.14
CA SER A 156 9.23 -1.34 -18.77
C SER A 156 10.08 -1.25 -17.50
N ASP A 157 10.64 -0.08 -17.22
CA ASP A 157 11.31 0.25 -15.97
C ASP A 157 10.34 0.86 -14.96
N SER A 158 9.12 0.32 -14.89
CA SER A 158 8.08 0.88 -14.04
C SER A 158 7.89 0.10 -12.76
N TRP A 159 7.50 0.79 -11.70
CA TRP A 159 7.09 0.22 -10.42
C TRP A 159 5.73 0.78 -10.04
N VAL A 160 4.74 -0.08 -9.82
CA VAL A 160 3.40 0.36 -9.39
C VAL A 160 3.16 0.07 -7.92
N VAL A 161 2.49 1.00 -7.25
CA VAL A 161 2.11 0.95 -5.84
C VAL A 161 0.60 1.15 -5.72
N ALA A 162 -0.06 0.21 -5.06
CA ALA A 162 -1.47 0.25 -4.71
C ALA A 162 -1.62 0.41 -3.18
N ILE A 163 -2.69 1.07 -2.76
CA ILE A 163 -3.10 1.17 -1.36
C ILE A 163 -4.47 0.50 -1.24
N ALA A 164 -4.66 -0.31 -0.21
CA ALA A 164 -5.95 -0.89 0.13
C ALA A 164 -6.41 -0.36 1.49
N CYS A 165 -7.67 0.02 1.58
CA CYS A 165 -8.37 0.27 2.84
C CYS A 165 -9.49 -0.76 2.96
N VAL A 166 -9.41 -1.60 4.00
CA VAL A 166 -10.40 -2.61 4.34
C VAL A 166 -11.14 -2.12 5.58
N THR A 167 -12.39 -1.68 5.41
CA THR A 167 -13.25 -1.37 6.55
C THR A 167 -14.01 -2.63 6.93
N VAL A 168 -13.91 -3.02 8.19
CA VAL A 168 -14.64 -4.16 8.75
C VAL A 168 -15.83 -3.65 9.54
N GLY A 169 -17.01 -4.19 9.24
CA GLY A 169 -18.27 -3.83 9.88
C GLY A 169 -19.29 -4.97 9.84
N TYR A 170 -20.55 -4.63 10.10
CA TYR A 170 -21.73 -5.48 9.96
C TYR A 170 -22.96 -4.62 9.71
#